data_AF-A0A1D3UW42-F1
#
_entry.id   AF-A0A1D3UW42-F1
#
_cell.length_a   1.000
_cell.length_b   1.000
_cell.length_c   1.000
_cell.angle_alpha   90.00
_cell.angle_beta   90.00
_cell.angle_gamma   90.00
#
_symmetry.space_group_name_H-M   'P 1'
#
loop_
_entity.id
_entity.type
_entity.pdbx_description
1 polymer ?
#
loop_
_entity_poly.entity_id
_entity_poly.type
_entity_poly.pdbx_seq_one_letter_code
_entity_poly.pdbx_strand_id
1 'polypeptide(L)'
;MYAVNNIKVYRLSEIYLIAAEALLKLGRGSEAAILLNSLRKERTTTEPEKYTAALTIDDILYERRLELFAEGHRAWDLWRNQKPVVRWRNADEKDKYKFRKDRSEGVIEFDYFKNILPIHEEQLFLLPDNLRDQQQNPGY
;
A
#
# COMPACT_ATOMS: atom_id res chain seq x y z
N MET A 1 4.78 12.91 32.44
CA MET A 1 4.90 11.45 32.22
C MET A 1 5.02 11.23 30.72
N TYR A 2 6.19 10.89 30.19
CA TYR A 2 6.34 10.62 28.77
C TYR A 2 5.76 9.23 28.50
N ALA A 3 4.64 9.16 27.77
CA ALA A 3 4.14 7.89 27.27
C ALA A 3 5.11 7.42 26.17
N VAL A 4 5.88 6.36 26.46
CA VAL A 4 6.68 5.67 25.44
C VAL A 4 5.71 4.87 24.59
N ASN A 5 5.50 5.30 23.35
CA ASN A 5 4.70 4.54 22.38
C ASN A 5 5.57 3.43 21.78
N ASN A 6 5.16 2.17 21.92
CA ASN A 6 5.88 1.06 21.33
C ASN A 6 5.45 0.86 19.86
N ILE A 7 6.41 0.98 18.96
CA ILE A 7 6.17 0.81 17.52
C ILE A 7 6.04 -0.68 17.23
N LYS A 8 4.89 -1.07 16.69
CA LYS A 8 4.62 -2.45 16.26
C LYS A 8 5.17 -2.58 14.84
N VAL A 9 6.33 -3.21 14.70
CA VAL A 9 6.96 -3.42 13.38
C VAL A 9 6.27 -4.55 12.61
N TYR A 10 5.89 -5.62 13.31
CA TYR A 10 5.18 -6.76 12.74
C TYR A 10 4.03 -7.17 13.67
N ARG A 11 2.93 -7.63 13.06
CA ARG A 11 1.77 -8.14 13.80
C ARG A 11 1.24 -9.42 13.18
N LEU A 12 0.61 -10.24 14.01
CA LEU A 12 -0.01 -11.48 13.54
C LEU A 12 -1.08 -11.23 12.45
N SER A 13 -1.83 -10.12 12.54
CA SER A 13 -2.82 -9.76 11.52
C SER A 13 -2.19 -9.55 10.13
N GLU A 14 -0.99 -8.97 10.07
CA GLU A 14 -0.24 -8.83 8.82
C GLU A 14 0.07 -10.20 8.22
N ILE A 15 0.46 -11.19 9.03
CA ILE A 15 0.76 -12.55 8.58
C ILE A 15 -0.49 -13.20 7.95
N TYR A 16 -1.66 -13.05 8.57
CA TYR A 16 -2.93 -13.53 8.01
C TYR A 16 -3.24 -12.89 6.67
N LEU A 17 -3.01 -11.58 6.54
CA LEU A 17 -3.25 -10.83 5.31
C LEU A 17 -2.26 -11.20 4.21
N ILE A 18 -0.98 -11.42 4.53
CA ILE A 18 0.05 -11.90 3.59
C ILE A 18 -0.31 -13.30 3.08
N ALA A 19 -0.69 -14.20 3.99
CA ALA A 19 -1.08 -15.57 3.64
C ALA A 19 -2.34 -15.59 2.77
N ALA A 20 -3.37 -14.80 3.09
CA ALA A 20 -4.58 -14.67 2.28
C ALA A 20 -4.24 -14.17 0.86
N GLU A 21 -3.37 -13.18 0.72
CA GLU A 21 -2.96 -12.67 -0.58
C GLU A 21 -2.18 -13.69 -1.40
N ALA A 22 -1.24 -14.40 -0.76
CA ALA A 22 -0.47 -15.45 -1.42
C ALA A 22 -1.39 -16.58 -1.92
N LEU A 23 -2.33 -17.03 -1.09
CA LEU A 23 -3.31 -18.06 -1.47
C LEU A 23 -4.18 -17.61 -2.64
N LEU A 24 -4.64 -16.36 -2.65
CA LEU A 24 -5.41 -15.82 -3.76
C LEU A 24 -4.59 -15.85 -5.06
N LYS A 25 -3.32 -15.42 -5.01
CA LYS A 25 -2.41 -15.43 -6.17
C LYS A 25 -2.08 -16.84 -6.66
N LEU A 26 -2.19 -17.85 -5.80
CA LEU A 26 -2.06 -19.27 -6.15
C LEU A 26 -3.38 -19.89 -6.65
N GLY A 27 -4.44 -19.10 -6.84
CA GLY A 27 -5.76 -19.59 -7.27
C GLY A 27 -6.57 -20.30 -6.17
N ARG A 28 -6.13 -20.20 -4.91
CA ARG A 28 -6.75 -20.86 -3.73
C ARG A 28 -7.70 -19.89 -3.01
N GLY A 29 -8.63 -19.31 -3.75
CA GLY A 29 -9.55 -18.26 -3.27
C GLY A 29 -10.38 -18.67 -2.05
N SER A 30 -10.85 -19.93 -1.99
CA SER A 30 -11.61 -20.45 -0.83
C SER A 30 -10.81 -20.39 0.46
N GLU A 31 -9.53 -20.73 0.42
CA GLU A 31 -8.65 -20.72 1.59
C GLU A 31 -8.25 -19.29 1.98
N ALA A 32 -8.04 -18.42 0.99
CA ALA A 32 -7.84 -17.00 1.23
C ALA A 32 -9.05 -16.37 1.95
N ALA A 33 -10.27 -16.73 1.55
CA ALA A 33 -11.51 -16.25 2.17
C ALA A 33 -11.60 -16.65 3.65
N ILE A 34 -11.22 -17.89 3.98
CA ILE A 34 -11.20 -18.39 5.35
C ILE A 34 -10.31 -17.50 6.22
N LEU A 35 -9.07 -17.24 5.79
CA LEU A 35 -8.14 -16.40 6.56
C LEU A 35 -8.65 -14.96 6.73
N LEU A 36 -9.22 -14.38 5.68
CA LEU A 36 -9.71 -13.01 5.70
C LEU A 36 -10.94 -12.86 6.62
N ASN A 37 -11.86 -13.83 6.58
CA ASN A 37 -13.02 -13.88 7.47
C ASN A 37 -12.61 -14.17 8.92
N SER A 38 -11.61 -15.04 9.15
CA SER A 38 -11.05 -15.27 10.49
C SER A 38 -10.52 -13.96 11.09
N LEU A 39 -9.83 -13.13 10.31
CA LEU A 39 -9.39 -11.82 10.78
C LEU A 39 -10.58 -10.87 11.03
N ARG A 40 -11.57 -10.81 10.12
CA ARG A 40 -12.76 -9.94 10.29
C ARG A 40 -13.57 -10.26 11.54
N LYS A 41 -13.74 -11.55 11.86
CA LYS A 41 -14.43 -12.01 13.08
C LYS A 41 -13.84 -11.40 14.36
N GLU A 42 -12.53 -11.18 14.40
CA GLU A 42 -11.83 -10.57 15.52
C GLU A 42 -11.85 -9.03 15.53
N ARG A 43 -12.50 -8.40 14.54
CA ARG A 43 -12.51 -6.93 14.36
C ARG A 43 -13.89 -6.32 14.32
N THR A 44 -14.89 -7.06 13.84
CA THR A 44 -16.24 -6.53 13.70
C THR A 44 -17.29 -7.62 13.76
N THR A 45 -18.47 -7.24 14.24
CA THR A 45 -19.70 -8.05 14.17
C THR A 45 -20.50 -7.78 12.91
N THR A 46 -20.13 -6.76 12.12
CA THR A 46 -20.79 -6.42 10.86
C THR A 46 -20.19 -7.22 9.72
N GLU A 47 -20.98 -8.14 9.14
CA GLU A 47 -20.53 -9.04 8.08
C GLU A 47 -19.17 -9.72 8.42
N PRO A 48 -19.10 -10.50 9.50
CA PRO A 48 -17.85 -11.16 9.91
C PRO A 48 -17.39 -12.22 8.92
N GLU A 49 -18.30 -12.74 8.09
CA GLU A 49 -18.04 -13.73 7.02
C GLU A 49 -18.38 -13.15 5.64
N LYS A 50 -17.82 -11.97 5.35
CA LYS A 50 -18.11 -11.23 4.11
C LYS A 50 -17.58 -11.93 2.85
N TYR A 51 -16.42 -12.56 2.93
CA TYR A 51 -15.68 -13.01 1.75
C TYR A 51 -15.94 -14.47 1.41
N THR A 52 -15.99 -14.78 0.12
CA THR A 52 -16.12 -16.14 -0.43
C THR A 52 -14.96 -16.44 -1.36
N ALA A 53 -14.94 -17.61 -2.00
CA ALA A 53 -13.91 -17.98 -2.98
C ALA A 53 -13.76 -17.01 -4.16
N ALA A 54 -14.76 -16.15 -4.40
CA ALA A 54 -14.77 -15.15 -5.46
C ALA A 54 -14.09 -13.82 -5.07
N LEU A 55 -13.47 -13.74 -3.88
CA LEU A 55 -12.77 -12.53 -3.45
C LEU A 55 -11.67 -12.12 -4.44
N THR A 56 -11.44 -10.83 -4.54
CA THR A 56 -10.46 -10.23 -5.44
C THR A 56 -9.26 -9.71 -4.69
N ILE A 57 -8.20 -9.36 -5.42
CA ILE A 57 -7.05 -8.68 -4.81
C ILE A 57 -7.45 -7.35 -4.18
N ASP A 58 -8.44 -6.65 -4.74
CA ASP A 58 -8.94 -5.39 -4.20
C ASP A 58 -9.65 -5.55 -2.86
N ASP A 59 -10.34 -6.68 -2.65
CA ASP A 59 -10.93 -7.03 -1.35
C ASP A 59 -9.87 -7.20 -0.27
N ILE A 60 -8.79 -7.93 -0.58
CA ILE A 60 -7.66 -8.09 0.35
C ILE A 60 -7.00 -6.74 0.62
N LEU A 61 -6.71 -5.96 -0.42
CA LEU A 61 -6.08 -4.63 -0.28
C LEU A 61 -6.97 -3.64 0.50
N TYR A 62 -8.29 -3.82 0.45
CA TYR A 62 -9.22 -3.05 1.25
C TYR A 62 -9.13 -3.42 2.74
N GLU A 63 -9.17 -4.72 3.08
CA GLU A 63 -8.99 -5.16 4.47
C GLU A 63 -7.60 -4.78 5.02
N ARG A 64 -6.54 -4.93 4.22
CA ARG A 64 -5.18 -4.49 4.58
C ARG A 64 -5.13 -2.99 4.90
N ARG A 65 -5.83 -2.16 4.13
CA ARG A 65 -5.91 -0.71 4.38
C ARG A 65 -6.57 -0.39 5.72
N LEU A 66 -7.61 -1.15 6.10
CA LEU A 66 -8.32 -0.96 7.36
C LEU A 66 -7.49 -1.45 8.55
N GLU A 67 -6.92 -2.65 8.47
CA GLU A 67 -6.20 -3.28 9.58
C GLU A 67 -4.83 -2.62 9.84
N LEU A 68 -4.11 -2.20 8.79
CA LEU A 68 -2.74 -1.68 8.87
C LEU A 68 -2.68 -0.15 8.68
N PHE A 69 -3.74 0.56 9.06
CA PHE A 69 -3.79 2.01 8.93
C PHE A 69 -2.70 2.67 9.78
N ALA A 70 -1.98 3.64 9.19
CA ALA A 70 -0.87 4.36 9.81
C ALA A 70 0.36 3.51 10.19
N GLU A 71 0.48 2.28 9.67
CA GLU A 71 1.62 1.38 9.90
C GLU A 71 2.62 1.35 8.72
N GLY A 72 2.42 2.18 7.69
CA GLY A 72 3.40 2.34 6.59
C GLY A 72 3.21 1.43 5.37
N HIS A 73 2.15 0.62 5.30
CA HIS A 73 1.98 -0.36 4.23
C HIS A 73 1.31 0.16 2.95
N ARG A 74 0.41 1.16 3.06
CA ARG A 74 -0.60 1.43 2.02
C ARG A 74 -0.04 1.73 0.63
N ALA A 75 1.03 2.52 0.52
CA ALA A 75 1.61 2.86 -0.77
C ALA A 75 2.26 1.63 -1.43
N TRP A 76 3.09 0.92 -0.66
CA TRP A 76 3.76 -0.31 -1.11
C TRP A 76 2.79 -1.41 -1.53
N ASP A 77 1.68 -1.58 -0.79
CA ASP A 77 0.62 -2.53 -1.11
C ASP A 77 -0.02 -2.28 -2.48
N LEU A 78 -0.17 -1.01 -2.86
CA LEU A 78 -0.70 -0.64 -4.17
C LEU A 78 0.34 -0.81 -5.27
N TRP A 79 1.54 -0.26 -5.07
CA TRP A 79 2.60 -0.28 -6.08
C TRP A 79 3.06 -1.70 -6.44
N ARG A 80 3.22 -2.58 -5.46
CA ARG A 80 3.61 -4.00 -5.71
C ARG A 80 2.52 -4.82 -6.40
N ASN A 81 1.29 -4.31 -6.43
CA ASN A 81 0.17 -4.89 -7.19
C ASN A 81 -0.17 -4.05 -8.44
N GLN A 82 0.77 -3.20 -8.90
CA GLN A 82 0.64 -2.36 -10.09
C GLN A 82 -0.64 -1.48 -10.08
N LYS A 83 -1.04 -1.01 -8.89
CA LYS A 83 -2.21 -0.14 -8.72
C LYS A 83 -1.80 1.29 -8.41
N PRO A 84 -2.53 2.29 -8.93
CA PRO A 84 -2.27 3.69 -8.63
C PRO A 84 -2.73 4.07 -7.22
N VAL A 85 -2.09 5.09 -6.66
CA VAL A 85 -2.55 5.78 -5.45
C VAL A 85 -3.53 6.87 -5.87
N VAL A 86 -4.82 6.66 -5.54
CA VAL A 86 -5.89 7.63 -5.82
C VAL A 86 -6.16 8.46 -4.57
N ARG A 87 -5.95 9.77 -4.67
CA ARG A 87 -6.30 10.77 -3.65
C ARG A 87 -7.64 11.45 -3.99
N TRP A 88 -7.81 11.84 -5.25
CA TRP A 88 -9.05 12.34 -5.85
C TRP A 88 -9.03 12.05 -7.36
N ARG A 89 -10.21 11.91 -7.96
CA ARG A 89 -10.38 11.58 -9.39
C ARG A 89 -10.74 12.79 -10.25
N ASN A 90 -11.36 13.80 -9.67
CA ASN A 90 -11.81 15.00 -10.37
C ASN A 90 -11.73 16.24 -9.46
N ALA A 91 -11.99 17.42 -10.03
CA ALA A 91 -11.95 18.69 -9.30
C ALA A 91 -12.98 18.73 -8.17
N ASP A 92 -14.18 18.18 -8.38
CA ASP A 92 -15.25 18.16 -7.39
C ASP A 92 -14.85 17.34 -6.15
N GLU A 93 -14.23 16.17 -6.34
CA GLU A 93 -13.67 15.38 -5.25
C GLU A 93 -12.53 16.11 -4.54
N LYS A 94 -11.65 16.78 -5.32
CA LYS A 94 -10.54 17.56 -4.76
C LYS A 94 -11.05 18.64 -3.80
N ASP A 95 -12.08 19.36 -4.22
CA ASP A 95 -12.71 20.43 -3.44
C ASP A 95 -13.55 19.88 -2.28
N LYS A 96 -14.31 18.80 -2.49
CA LYS A 96 -15.12 18.12 -1.47
C LYS A 96 -14.28 17.70 -0.26
N TYR A 97 -13.10 17.12 -0.50
CA TYR A 97 -12.20 16.67 0.56
C TYR A 97 -11.19 17.75 0.99
N LYS A 98 -11.33 18.99 0.49
CA LYS A 98 -10.50 20.16 0.83
C LYS A 98 -9.00 19.90 0.70
N PHE A 99 -8.61 19.16 -0.33
CA PHE A 99 -7.18 18.92 -0.60
C PHE A 99 -6.47 20.25 -0.92
N ARG A 100 -5.17 20.31 -0.61
CA ARG A 100 -4.40 21.52 -0.90
C ARG A 100 -4.42 21.81 -2.41
N LYS A 101 -4.63 23.07 -2.76
CA LYS A 101 -4.81 23.50 -4.16
C LYS A 101 -3.54 23.34 -5.00
N ASP A 102 -2.38 23.48 -4.37
CA ASP A 102 -1.03 23.36 -4.94
C ASP A 102 -0.70 21.96 -5.47
N ARG A 103 -1.35 20.90 -4.98
CA ARG A 103 -1.12 19.55 -5.48
C ARG A 103 -1.87 19.30 -6.79
N SER A 104 -1.13 18.99 -7.85
CA SER A 104 -1.70 18.61 -9.14
C SER A 104 -1.99 17.12 -9.24
N GLU A 105 -1.26 16.26 -8.51
CA GLU A 105 -1.36 14.81 -8.65
C GLU A 105 -2.48 14.22 -7.78
N GLY A 106 -3.67 14.08 -8.39
CA GLY A 106 -4.80 13.37 -7.79
C GLY A 106 -4.69 11.86 -7.86
N VAL A 107 -4.14 11.37 -8.96
CA VAL A 107 -3.80 9.97 -9.17
C VAL A 107 -2.30 9.88 -9.39
N ILE A 108 -1.64 9.03 -8.62
CA ILE A 108 -0.22 8.72 -8.78
C ILE A 108 -0.14 7.30 -9.30
N GLU A 109 0.28 7.15 -10.55
CA GLU A 109 0.47 5.84 -11.18
C GLU A 109 1.58 5.05 -10.50
N PHE A 110 1.55 3.72 -10.64
CA PHE A 110 2.51 2.85 -9.97
C PHE A 110 3.95 3.06 -10.49
N ASP A 111 4.10 3.48 -11.75
CA ASP A 111 5.34 3.74 -12.46
C ASP A 111 5.77 5.21 -12.41
N TYR A 112 5.09 6.04 -11.61
CA TYR A 112 5.50 7.43 -11.41
C TYR A 112 6.92 7.50 -10.85
N PHE A 113 7.82 8.19 -11.55
CA PHE A 113 9.24 8.21 -11.23
C PHE A 113 9.56 8.62 -9.78
N LYS A 114 8.73 9.48 -9.18
CA LYS A 114 8.89 9.91 -7.77
C LYS A 114 8.36 8.93 -6.72
N ASN A 115 7.92 7.74 -7.12
CA ASN A 115 7.60 6.67 -6.18
C ASN A 115 8.88 6.07 -5.57
N ILE A 116 10.01 6.13 -6.30
CA ILE A 116 11.33 5.74 -5.81
C ILE A 116 12.11 7.01 -5.48
N LEU A 117 12.73 7.08 -4.30
CA LEU A 117 13.54 8.24 -3.92
C LEU A 117 14.80 8.33 -4.81
N PRO A 118 15.26 9.55 -5.16
CA PRO A 118 16.52 9.70 -5.88
C PRO A 118 17.67 9.17 -5.03
N ILE A 119 18.70 8.66 -5.71
CA ILE A 119 19.98 8.41 -5.06
C ILE A 119 20.57 9.76 -4.63
N HIS A 120 21.04 9.83 -3.39
CA HIS A 120 21.62 11.07 -2.84
C HIS A 120 22.84 11.51 -3.65
N GLU A 121 22.97 12.81 -3.90
CA GLU A 121 24.00 13.38 -4.77
C GLU A 121 25.42 13.01 -4.31
N GLU A 122 25.68 13.03 -3.00
CA GLU A 122 26.97 12.62 -2.44
C GLU A 122 27.32 11.16 -2.74
N GLN A 123 26.33 10.28 -2.84
CA GLN A 123 26.57 8.87 -3.21
C GLN A 123 26.94 8.76 -4.69
N LEU A 124 26.36 9.61 -5.56
CA LEU A 124 26.72 9.66 -6.97
C LEU A 124 28.10 10.26 -7.21
N PHE A 125 28.53 11.22 -6.38
CA PHE A 125 29.88 11.80 -6.50
C PHE A 125 31.01 10.81 -6.20
N LEU A 126 30.72 9.72 -5.46
CA LEU A 126 31.67 8.62 -5.27
C LEU A 126 31.92 7.81 -6.56
N LEU A 127 31.05 7.95 -7.56
CA LEU A 127 31.17 7.26 -8.84
C LEU A 127 31.92 8.12 -9.87
N PRO A 128 32.60 7.47 -10.85
CA PRO A 128 33.11 8.15 -12.05
C PRO A 128 32.01 8.92 -12.78
N ASP A 129 32.34 10.10 -13.32
CA ASP A 129 31.38 11.02 -13.95
C ASP A 129 30.50 10.34 -15.02
N ASN A 130 31.09 9.44 -15.83
CA ASN A 130 30.40 8.74 -16.91
C ASN A 130 29.37 7.69 -16.45
N LEU A 131 29.31 7.37 -15.15
CA LEU A 131 28.40 6.38 -14.59
C LEU A 131 27.28 7.01 -13.73
N ARG A 132 27.37 8.30 -13.39
CA ARG A 132 26.42 8.94 -12.47
C ARG A 132 24.99 8.91 -12.99
N ASP A 133 24.80 9.34 -14.23
CA ASP A 133 23.46 9.42 -14.86
C ASP A 133 22.88 8.03 -15.13
N GLN A 134 23.73 7.02 -15.36
CA GLN A 134 23.27 5.63 -15.58
C GLN A 134 22.83 4.95 -14.29
N GLN A 135 23.36 5.38 -13.14
CA GLN A 135 23.05 4.81 -11.84
C GLN A 135 21.84 5.47 -11.17
N GLN A 136 21.50 6.71 -11.54
CA GLN A 136 20.33 7.40 -11.01
C GLN A 136 19.02 6.70 -11.42
N ASN A 137 18.01 6.79 -10.54
CA ASN A 137 16.67 6.35 -10.85
C ASN A 137 16.10 7.15 -12.05
N PRO A 138 15.42 6.50 -13.01
CA PRO A 138 14.88 7.18 -14.18
C PRO A 138 14.00 8.38 -13.79
N GLY A 139 14.20 9.53 -14.45
CA GLY A 139 13.39 10.74 -14.23
C GLY A 139 13.93 11.73 -13.19
N TYR A 140 15.06 11.43 -12.56
CA TYR A 140 15.79 12.33 -11.67
C TYR A 140 17.08 12.89 -12.29
#